data_AF-A0A959UUI5-F1
#
_entry.id   AF-A0A959UUI5-F1
#
_cell.length_a   1.000
_cell.length_b   1.000
_cell.length_c   1.000
_cell.angle_alpha   90.00
_cell.angle_beta   90.00
_cell.angle_gamma   90.00
#
_symmetry.space_group_name_H-M   'P 1'
#
loop_
_entity.id
_entity.type
_entity.pdbx_description
1 polymer ?
#
loop_
_entity_poly.entity_id
_entity_poly.type
_entity_poly.pdbx_seq_one_letter_code
_entity_poly.pdbx_strand_id
1 'polypeptide(L)'
;MHIADMVIDTYLTESVVLRTEKLAAMKGAEAVKEQLAMCNVFVRDAADRVHKHAKEAINAFAEGDEQRAMLMGAKRFTKCQPFNSKEARRTVARKMIAEGKCSF
;
A
#
# COMPACT_ATOMS: atom_id res chain seq x y z
N MET A 1 11.03 -15.23 -0.06
CA MET A 1 10.17 -15.78 -1.12
C MET A 1 9.47 -14.61 -1.81
N HIS A 2 10.15 -13.90 -2.70
CA HIS A 2 9.70 -12.57 -3.17
C HIS A 2 8.33 -12.57 -3.88
N ILE A 3 8.01 -13.62 -4.64
CA ILE A 3 6.72 -13.71 -5.35
C ILE A 3 5.56 -13.85 -4.37
N ALA A 4 5.70 -14.71 -3.35
CA ALA A 4 4.66 -14.90 -2.34
C ALA A 4 4.41 -13.60 -1.56
N ASP A 5 5.47 -12.89 -1.18
CA ASP A 5 5.36 -11.60 -0.48
C ASP A 5 4.60 -10.56 -1.34
N MET A 6 4.89 -10.47 -2.64
CA MET A 6 4.17 -9.58 -3.57
C MET A 6 2.69 -9.95 -3.74
N VAL A 7 2.37 -11.25 -3.80
CA VAL A 7 0.98 -11.73 -3.90
C VAL A 7 0.21 -11.38 -2.62
N ILE A 8 0.81 -11.56 -1.45
CA ILE A 8 0.21 -11.18 -0.16
C ILE A 8 -0.07 -9.67 -0.13
N ASP A 9 0.90 -8.84 -0.48
CA ASP A 9 0.71 -7.39 -0.51
C ASP A 9 -0.38 -6.97 -1.51
N THR A 10 -0.47 -7.62 -2.65
CA THR A 10 -1.51 -7.36 -3.67
C THR A 10 -2.90 -7.69 -3.12
N TYR A 11 -3.07 -8.87 -2.54
CA TYR A 11 -4.35 -9.32 -1.97
C TYR A 11 -4.81 -8.45 -0.80
N LEU A 12 -3.88 -8.11 0.11
CA LEU A 12 -4.19 -7.22 1.23
C LEU A 12 -4.56 -5.81 0.75
N THR A 13 -3.85 -5.30 -0.26
CA THR A 13 -4.14 -3.98 -0.84
C THR A 13 -5.54 -3.93 -1.43
N GLU A 14 -5.90 -4.93 -2.25
CA GLU A 14 -7.25 -5.05 -2.82
C GLU A 14 -8.31 -5.13 -1.71
N SER A 15 -8.10 -6.00 -0.72
CA SER A 15 -9.03 -6.18 0.40
C SER A 15 -9.27 -4.87 1.18
N VAL A 16 -8.21 -4.12 1.46
CA VAL A 16 -8.28 -2.84 2.20
C VAL A 16 -8.97 -1.77 1.37
N VAL A 17 -8.66 -1.68 0.07
CA VAL A 17 -9.30 -0.71 -0.85
C VAL A 17 -10.80 -0.98 -0.94
N LEU A 18 -11.20 -2.21 -1.26
CA LEU A 18 -12.62 -2.57 -1.43
C LEU A 18 -13.41 -2.38 -0.13
N ARG A 19 -12.84 -2.73 1.02
CA ARG A 19 -13.48 -2.48 2.32
C ARG A 19 -13.66 -1.00 2.59
N THR A 20 -12.65 -0.18 2.27
CA THR A 20 -12.69 1.27 2.50
C THR A 20 -13.68 1.96 1.57
N GLU A 21 -13.71 1.58 0.29
CA GLU A 21 -14.71 2.05 -0.68
C GLU A 21 -16.13 1.72 -0.23
N LYS A 22 -16.38 0.47 0.19
CA LYS A 22 -17.68 0.06 0.70
C LYS A 22 -18.10 0.89 1.92
N LEU A 23 -17.19 1.12 2.88
CA LEU A 23 -17.47 1.93 4.06
C LEU A 23 -17.76 3.39 3.70
N ALA A 24 -17.00 3.97 2.76
CA ALA A 24 -17.22 5.32 2.28
C ALA A 24 -18.56 5.46 1.56
N ALA A 25 -18.95 4.47 0.74
CA ALA A 25 -20.26 4.44 0.09
C ALA A 25 -21.42 4.34 1.10
N MET A 26 -21.24 3.62 2.20
CA MET A 26 -22.28 3.43 3.22
C MET A 26 -22.43 4.62 4.19
N LYS A 27 -21.31 5.28 4.56
CA LYS A 27 -21.28 6.26 5.65
C LYS A 27 -20.90 7.68 5.20
N GLY A 28 -20.46 7.84 3.96
CA GLY A 28 -19.84 9.06 3.46
C GLY A 28 -18.35 9.13 3.79
N ALA A 29 -17.57 9.78 2.90
CA ALA A 29 -16.11 9.85 2.99
C ALA A 29 -15.61 10.50 4.29
N GLU A 30 -16.26 11.59 4.74
CA GLU A 30 -15.87 12.30 5.97
C GLU A 30 -16.01 11.44 7.22
N ALA A 31 -17.02 10.57 7.26
CA ALA A 31 -17.26 9.67 8.39
C ALA A 31 -16.24 8.52 8.47
N VAL A 32 -15.45 8.30 7.42
CA VAL A 32 -14.46 7.22 7.31
C VAL A 32 -13.05 7.73 7.02
N LYS A 33 -12.77 8.99 7.37
CA LYS A 33 -11.49 9.66 7.09
C LYS A 33 -10.29 8.91 7.66
N GLU A 34 -10.43 8.27 8.83
CA GLU A 34 -9.36 7.48 9.42
C GLU A 34 -9.10 6.18 8.64
N GLN A 35 -10.14 5.52 8.14
CA GLN A 35 -10.01 4.33 7.29
C GLN A 35 -9.37 4.69 5.94
N LEU A 36 -9.77 5.83 5.35
CA LEU A 36 -9.13 6.36 4.15
C LEU A 36 -7.64 6.66 4.39
N ALA A 37 -7.29 7.26 5.53
CA ALA A 37 -5.91 7.49 5.90
C ALA A 37 -5.11 6.19 6.06
N MET A 38 -5.68 5.17 6.71
CA MET A 38 -5.07 3.84 6.84
C MET A 38 -4.87 3.17 5.47
N CYS A 39 -5.89 3.19 4.61
CA CYS A 39 -5.85 2.64 3.26
C CYS A 39 -4.72 3.30 2.45
N ASN A 40 -4.65 4.62 2.41
CA ASN A 40 -3.63 5.35 1.66
C ASN A 40 -2.21 5.05 2.16
N VAL A 41 -2.02 4.97 3.49
CA VAL A 41 -0.72 4.58 4.07
C VAL A 41 -0.35 3.15 3.65
N PHE A 42 -1.30 2.22 3.75
CA PHE A 42 -1.07 0.81 3.43
C PHE A 42 -0.73 0.61 1.95
N VAL A 43 -1.52 1.17 1.03
CA VAL A 43 -1.31 1.07 -0.42
C VAL A 43 0.07 1.58 -0.80
N ARG A 44 0.48 2.72 -0.25
CA ARG A 44 1.81 3.30 -0.51
C ARG A 44 2.91 2.37 0.01
N ASP A 45 2.82 1.96 1.27
CA ASP A 45 3.83 1.09 1.88
C ASP A 45 3.92 -0.27 1.15
N ALA A 46 2.79 -0.81 0.68
CA ALA A 46 2.72 -2.04 -0.09
C ALA A 46 3.39 -1.88 -1.47
N ALA A 47 3.15 -0.77 -2.17
CA ALA A 47 3.82 -0.51 -3.45
C ALA A 47 5.35 -0.44 -3.30
N ASP A 48 5.86 0.19 -2.23
CA ASP A 48 7.29 0.23 -1.93
C ASP A 48 7.87 -1.18 -1.65
N ARG A 49 7.14 -2.02 -0.90
CA ARG A 49 7.53 -3.42 -0.65
C ARG A 49 7.52 -4.27 -1.91
N VAL A 50 6.46 -4.16 -2.72
CA VAL A 50 6.34 -4.85 -4.01
C VAL A 50 7.49 -4.44 -4.93
N HIS A 51 7.85 -3.15 -4.98
CA HIS A 51 8.99 -2.68 -5.77
C HIS A 51 10.31 -3.35 -5.34
N LYS A 52 10.55 -3.39 -4.03
CA LYS A 52 11.74 -4.03 -3.45
C LYS A 52 11.80 -5.51 -3.83
N HIS A 53 10.71 -6.24 -3.63
CA HIS A 53 10.63 -7.67 -3.91
C HIS A 53 10.74 -7.98 -5.41
N ALA A 54 10.13 -7.17 -6.27
CA ALA A 54 10.27 -7.30 -7.72
C ALA A 54 11.72 -7.11 -8.17
N LYS A 55 12.39 -6.08 -7.65
CA LYS A 55 13.82 -5.83 -7.94
C LYS A 55 14.70 -7.00 -7.50
N GLU A 56 14.50 -7.51 -6.28
CA GLU A 56 15.26 -8.66 -5.75
C GLU A 56 15.02 -9.93 -6.59
N ALA A 57 13.77 -10.19 -6.99
CA ALA A 57 13.42 -11.32 -7.85
C ALA A 57 14.06 -11.20 -9.24
N ILE A 58 13.90 -10.06 -9.93
CA ILE A 58 14.45 -9.83 -11.28
C ILE A 58 15.96 -10.01 -11.30
N ASN A 59 16.66 -9.46 -10.30
CA ASN A 59 18.11 -9.58 -10.19
C ASN A 59 18.61 -11.01 -9.97
N ALA A 60 17.73 -11.94 -9.59
CA ALA A 60 18.09 -13.34 -9.36
C ALA A 60 17.94 -14.22 -10.61
N PHE A 61 17.24 -13.77 -11.66
CA PHE A 61 16.96 -14.62 -12.83
C PHE A 61 17.22 -13.97 -14.20
N ALA A 62 17.27 -12.64 -14.30
CA ALA A 62 17.46 -11.95 -15.57
C ALA A 62 18.76 -11.13 -15.58
N GLU A 63 19.39 -11.04 -16.75
CA GLU A 63 20.61 -10.26 -16.98
C GLU A 63 20.48 -9.36 -18.23
N GLY A 64 21.45 -8.46 -18.42
CA GLY A 64 21.56 -7.65 -19.62
C GLY A 64 20.35 -6.73 -19.87
N ASP A 65 19.91 -6.65 -21.12
CA ASP A 65 18.85 -5.72 -21.52
C ASP A 65 17.45 -6.17 -21.06
N GLU A 66 17.21 -7.48 -20.95
CA GLU A 66 15.97 -8.02 -20.40
C GLU A 66 15.78 -7.58 -18.94
N GLN A 67 16.82 -7.71 -18.12
CA GLN A 67 16.81 -7.25 -16.73
C GLN A 67 16.48 -5.76 -16.63
N ARG A 68 17.12 -4.93 -17.46
CA ARG A 68 16.90 -3.48 -17.48
C ARG A 68 15.45 -3.14 -17.82
N ALA A 69 14.87 -3.82 -18.81
CA ALA A 69 13.47 -3.65 -19.20
C ALA A 69 12.53 -4.03 -18.05
N MET A 70 12.76 -5.16 -17.39
CA MET A 70 11.95 -5.62 -16.27
C MET A 70 12.06 -4.68 -15.05
N LEU A 71 13.25 -4.20 -14.70
CA LEU A 71 13.44 -3.23 -13.61
C LEU A 71 12.73 -1.90 -13.88
N MET A 72 12.71 -1.44 -15.13
CA MET A 72 11.94 -0.27 -15.54
C MET A 72 10.43 -0.51 -15.40
N GLY A 73 9.95 -1.70 -15.78
CA GLY A 73 8.57 -2.14 -15.54
C GLY A 73 8.21 -2.12 -14.05
N ALA A 74 9.04 -2.74 -13.21
CA ALA A 74 8.85 -2.76 -11.75
C ALA A 74 8.75 -1.34 -11.18
N LYS A 75 9.60 -0.41 -11.61
CA LYS A 75 9.53 1.00 -11.20
C LYS A 75 8.26 1.71 -11.67
N ARG A 76 7.78 1.38 -12.88
CA ARG A 76 6.58 2.00 -13.46
C ARG A 76 5.31 1.55 -12.76
N PHE A 77 5.17 0.25 -12.50
CA PHE A 77 3.95 -0.33 -11.93
C PHE A 77 3.78 -0.07 -10.43
N THR A 78 4.86 0.18 -9.70
CA THR A 78 4.82 0.50 -8.27
C THR A 78 4.91 1.99 -7.97
N LYS A 79 4.80 2.85 -9.00
CA LYS A 79 4.93 4.30 -8.83
C LYS A 79 3.70 4.86 -8.12
N CYS A 80 3.88 5.38 -6.90
CA CYS A 80 2.87 6.14 -6.18
C CYS A 80 3.08 7.66 -6.35
N GLN A 81 1.98 8.42 -6.24
CA GLN A 81 2.06 9.88 -6.11
C GLN A 81 2.68 10.27 -4.77
N PRO A 82 3.35 11.43 -4.67
CA PRO A 82 3.84 11.94 -3.39
C PRO A 82 2.71 12.02 -2.36
N PHE A 83 2.90 11.35 -1.22
CA PHE A 83 1.88 11.23 -0.18
C PHE A 83 2.49 11.48 1.20
N ASN A 84 1.86 12.37 1.98
CA ASN A 84 2.30 12.68 3.34
C ASN A 84 1.82 11.60 4.33
N SER A 85 2.53 10.47 4.34
CA SER A 85 2.23 9.36 5.25
C SER A 85 2.35 9.72 6.73
N LYS A 86 3.14 10.74 7.09
CA LYS A 86 3.27 11.21 8.48
C LYS A 86 1.96 11.77 9.00
N GLU A 87 1.31 12.64 8.22
CA GLU A 87 0.05 13.25 8.65
C GLU A 87 -1.11 12.25 8.66
N ALA A 88 -1.13 11.34 7.68
CA ALA A 88 -2.11 10.25 7.65
C ALA A 88 -1.99 9.35 8.90
N ARG A 89 -0.77 8.92 9.26
CA ARG A 89 -0.53 8.14 10.48
C ARG A 89 -0.90 8.90 11.75
N ARG A 90 -0.64 10.21 11.82
CA ARG A 90 -1.06 11.06 12.95
C ARG A 90 -2.58 11.15 13.10
N THR A 91 -3.31 11.20 11.99
CA THR A 91 -4.78 11.21 12.00
C THR A 91 -5.32 9.94 12.62
N VAL A 92 -4.80 8.79 12.22
CA VAL A 92 -5.17 7.47 12.80
C VAL A 92 -4.78 7.39 14.27
N ALA A 93 -3.55 7.78 14.61
CA ALA A 93 -3.05 7.71 15.98
C ALA A 93 -3.86 8.59 16.95
N ARG A 94 -4.24 9.81 16.55
CA ARG A 94 -5.09 10.69 17.37
C ARG A 94 -6.42 10.04 17.75
N LYS A 95 -7.05 9.34 16.79
CA LYS A 95 -8.31 8.63 17.04
C LYS A 95 -8.13 7.45 18.00
N MET A 96 -7.10 6.63 17.80
CA MET A 96 -6.81 5.49 18.68
C MET A 96 -6.44 5.91 20.10
N ILE A 97 -5.66 6.99 20.26
CA ILE A 97 -5.29 7.53 21.57
C ILE A 97 -6.52 8.08 22.30
N ALA A 98 -7.39 8.80 21.60
CA ALA A 98 -8.62 9.34 22.19
C ALA A 98 -9.58 8.24 22.68
N GLU A 99 -9.63 7.10 21.99
CA GLU A 99 -10.49 5.96 22.37
C GLU A 99 -9.82 4.94 23.29
N GLY A 100 -8.49 5.01 23.45
CA GLY A 100 -7.72 4.07 24.27
C GLY A 100 -7.71 2.63 23.75
N LYS A 101 -8.11 2.39 22.50
CA LYS A 101 -8.25 1.04 21.91
C LYS A 101 -8.02 1.02 20.40
N CYS A 102 -7.80 -0.16 19.85
CA CYS A 102 -7.88 -0.35 18.40
C CYS A 102 -9.36 -0.25 17.97
N SER A 103 -9.69 0.81 17.24
CA SER A 103 -11.06 1.31 17.10
C SER A 103 -11.72 1.00 15.74
N PHE A 104 -11.09 0.17 14.92
CA PHE A 104 -11.44 -0.02 13.50
C PHE A 104 -11.57 -1.49 13.08
#